data_AF-A0A9X1NRF4-F1
#
_entry.id   AF-A0A9X1NRF4-F1
#
_cell.length_a   1.000
_cell.length_b   1.000
_cell.length_c   1.000
_cell.angle_alpha   90.00
_cell.angle_beta   90.00
_cell.angle_gamma   90.00
#
_symmetry.space_group_name_H-M   'P 1'
#
loop_
_entity.id
_entity.type
_entity.pdbx_description
1 polymer ?
#
loop_
_entity_poly.entity_id
_entity_poly.type
_entity_poly.pdbx_seq_one_letter_code
_entity_poly.pdbx_strand_id
1 'polypeptide(L)'
;MNGHELVSTPPRQSKTTPTTDANHFVLTFENNRFASELFGQYDQNLKLIEQRLHVDARPRGNSVAISGEVTATNQARRALDYLYGRLQKGSSVETSDVEGAIRMAVAADDQLQLPTMEKKAKLNLAQISTRKKTIAARTPTQDAYIRALERSELVFGVGPAGTGKTYLAVAYAAQLLERGAVDRIILSRPAVEAGERLGFLPGDMKEKVDPYLRPLYDALYDMMPGDKVERAITAGVIEIAPLAFMRGRTLGNAVVILDEAQNTTTMQMKMFLTRLGENGRMIVTGDPSQVDLPRGTKSGLVEALQILKDVEGVSVVRFKDVDVVRHPMVARIVRAYEAQTAVPDESL
;
A
#
# COMPACT_ATOMS: atom_id res chain seq x y z
N MET A 1 -0.78 -76.88 42.33
CA MET A 1 -1.80 -75.92 42.83
C MET A 1 -1.22 -74.52 42.68
N ASN A 2 -1.91 -73.72 41.87
CA ASN A 2 -1.89 -72.27 41.67
C ASN A 2 -0.68 -71.46 42.15
N GLY A 3 -0.02 -70.83 41.18
CA GLY A 3 0.90 -69.72 41.38
C GLY A 3 0.19 -68.40 41.65
N HIS A 4 0.89 -67.52 42.36
CA HIS A 4 0.80 -66.07 42.30
C HIS A 4 2.08 -65.49 42.92
N GLU A 5 3.05 -65.15 42.08
CA GLU A 5 4.17 -64.28 42.45
C GLU A 5 3.72 -62.81 42.34
N LEU A 6 3.74 -62.10 43.46
CA LEU A 6 3.54 -60.65 43.55
C LEU A 6 4.86 -59.96 43.24
N VAL A 7 5.03 -59.50 41.99
CA VAL A 7 6.12 -58.59 41.60
C VAL A 7 5.70 -57.16 41.92
N SER A 8 6.40 -56.51 42.85
CA SER A 8 6.25 -55.07 43.13
C SER A 8 7.23 -54.27 42.27
N THR A 9 6.68 -53.38 41.45
CA THR A 9 7.37 -52.51 40.50
C THR A 9 7.87 -51.22 41.19
N PRO A 10 9.04 -50.67 40.85
CA PRO A 10 9.52 -49.40 41.42
C PRO A 10 8.78 -48.19 40.84
N PRO A 11 8.79 -47.03 41.51
CA PRO A 11 8.00 -45.88 41.10
C PRO A 11 8.57 -45.22 39.84
N ARG A 12 7.68 -45.00 38.88
CA ARG A 12 7.94 -44.36 37.59
C ARG A 12 8.14 -42.85 37.81
N GLN A 13 9.39 -42.39 37.78
CA GLN A 13 9.69 -40.95 37.70
C GLN A 13 9.18 -40.40 36.37
N SER A 14 8.16 -39.54 36.42
CA SER A 14 7.65 -38.80 35.28
C SER A 14 8.66 -37.72 34.89
N LYS A 15 9.52 -38.01 33.91
CA LYS A 15 10.25 -36.97 33.18
C LYS A 15 9.25 -36.27 32.26
N THR A 16 8.72 -35.14 32.71
CA THR A 16 7.99 -34.19 31.86
C THR A 16 9.01 -33.43 31.01
N THR A 17 9.24 -33.94 29.80
CA THR A 17 9.84 -33.15 28.73
C THR A 17 8.81 -32.10 28.29
N PRO A 18 9.12 -30.79 28.21
CA PRO A 18 8.19 -29.83 27.63
C PRO A 18 8.15 -30.08 26.12
N THR A 19 7.16 -30.83 25.66
CA THR A 19 6.71 -30.78 24.27
C THR A 19 6.26 -29.36 24.01
N THR A 20 7.07 -28.59 23.29
CA THR A 20 6.63 -27.33 22.70
C THR A 20 5.60 -27.73 21.66
N ASP A 21 4.32 -27.64 21.98
CA ASP A 21 3.23 -27.85 21.02
C ASP A 21 3.49 -26.90 19.85
N ALA A 22 3.76 -27.45 18.66
CA ALA A 22 4.01 -26.65 17.45
C ALA A 22 2.83 -25.74 17.09
N ASN A 23 1.66 -26.00 17.70
CA ASN A 23 0.40 -25.29 17.53
C ASN A 23 0.15 -24.23 18.60
N HIS A 24 1.08 -24.00 19.54
CA HIS A 24 0.94 -23.01 20.61
C HIS A 24 2.28 -22.35 20.93
N PHE A 25 2.32 -21.01 20.91
CA PHE A 25 3.49 -20.27 21.38
C PHE A 25 3.08 -19.03 22.18
N VAL A 26 3.99 -18.58 23.04
CA VAL A 26 3.84 -17.36 23.82
C VAL A 26 4.85 -16.32 23.31
N LEU A 27 4.35 -15.15 22.93
CA LEU A 27 5.16 -13.97 22.66
C LEU A 27 5.18 -13.09 23.90
N THR A 28 6.38 -12.69 24.33
CA THR A 28 6.57 -11.75 25.45
C THR A 28 7.20 -10.48 24.92
N PHE A 29 6.60 -9.35 25.24
CA PHE A 29 7.03 -8.03 24.80
C PHE A 29 7.72 -7.30 25.95
N GLU A 30 8.94 -6.81 25.73
CA GLU A 30 9.79 -6.25 26.79
C GLU A 30 9.20 -4.98 27.42
N ASN A 31 8.50 -4.17 26.61
CA ASN A 31 7.90 -2.91 27.04
C ASN A 31 6.37 -3.03 27.14
N ASN A 32 5.85 -2.92 28.37
CA ASN A 32 4.42 -3.04 28.67
C ASN A 32 3.56 -1.97 27.98
N ARG A 33 4.09 -0.75 27.80
CA ARG A 33 3.37 0.32 27.09
C ARG A 33 3.16 -0.06 25.63
N PHE A 34 4.22 -0.50 24.95
CA PHE A 34 4.14 -0.96 23.57
C PHE A 34 3.30 -2.23 23.43
N ALA A 35 3.34 -3.15 24.41
CA ALA A 35 2.46 -4.32 24.41
C ALA A 35 0.98 -3.90 24.47
N SER A 36 0.62 -2.96 25.35
CA SER A 36 -0.74 -2.44 25.46
C SER A 36 -1.19 -1.71 24.20
N GLU A 37 -0.32 -0.90 23.58
CA GLU A 37 -0.61 -0.22 22.30
C GLU A 37 -0.77 -1.22 21.15
N LEU A 38 0.06 -2.28 21.13
CA LEU A 38 -0.02 -3.36 20.14
C LEU A 38 -1.34 -4.12 20.23
N PHE A 39 -1.77 -4.49 21.44
CA PHE A 39 -3.03 -5.20 21.66
C PHE A 39 -4.24 -4.32 21.35
N GLY A 40 -4.08 -3.01 21.51
CA GLY A 40 -5.11 -2.01 21.24
C GLY A 40 -6.14 -1.92 22.38
N GLN A 41 -7.00 -0.92 22.29
CA GLN A 41 -8.05 -0.71 23.30
C GLN A 41 -8.97 -1.93 23.35
N TYR A 42 -9.20 -2.50 24.54
CA TYR A 42 -10.01 -3.71 24.75
C TYR A 42 -9.59 -4.90 23.87
N ASP A 43 -8.29 -5.01 23.60
CA ASP A 43 -7.64 -6.05 22.77
C ASP A 43 -8.17 -6.11 21.33
N GLN A 44 -8.67 -4.99 20.80
CA GLN A 44 -9.28 -4.93 19.47
C GLN A 44 -8.34 -5.40 18.34
N ASN A 45 -7.02 -5.16 18.47
CA ASN A 45 -6.06 -5.55 17.44
C ASN A 45 -5.80 -7.07 17.50
N LEU A 46 -5.77 -7.66 18.70
CA LEU A 46 -5.66 -9.11 18.86
C LEU A 46 -6.91 -9.80 18.30
N LYS A 47 -8.10 -9.32 18.64
CA LYS A 47 -9.37 -9.84 18.09
C LYS A 47 -9.42 -9.79 16.57
N LEU A 48 -8.87 -8.74 15.97
CA LEU A 48 -8.77 -8.64 14.52
C LEU A 48 -7.82 -9.71 13.94
N ILE A 49 -6.67 -9.94 14.58
CA ILE A 49 -5.73 -11.00 14.18
C ILE A 49 -6.39 -12.39 14.32
N GLU A 50 -7.07 -12.66 15.44
CA GLU A 50 -7.82 -13.91 15.68
C GLU A 50 -8.85 -14.15 14.57
N GLN A 51 -9.69 -13.16 14.28
CA GLN A 51 -10.74 -13.27 13.27
C GLN A 51 -10.20 -13.51 11.85
N ARG A 52 -9.07 -12.87 11.50
CA ARG A 52 -8.53 -12.92 10.14
C ARG A 52 -7.66 -14.15 9.87
N LEU A 53 -6.98 -14.66 10.90
CA LEU A 53 -6.09 -15.82 10.78
C LEU A 53 -6.70 -17.10 11.36
N HIS A 54 -7.90 -17.03 11.96
CA HIS A 54 -8.55 -18.17 12.61
C HIS A 54 -7.70 -18.81 13.72
N VAL A 55 -7.08 -17.97 14.55
CA VAL A 55 -6.27 -18.36 15.72
C VAL A 55 -6.94 -17.90 17.02
N ASP A 56 -6.59 -18.52 18.15
CA ASP A 56 -6.94 -18.07 19.50
C ASP A 56 -5.73 -17.31 20.08
N ALA A 57 -5.90 -16.04 20.44
CA ALA A 57 -4.85 -15.15 20.93
C ALA A 57 -5.24 -14.54 22.27
N ARG A 58 -4.67 -15.07 23.35
CA ARG A 58 -4.99 -14.68 24.73
C ARG A 58 -3.92 -13.78 25.33
N PRO A 59 -4.21 -12.50 25.59
CA PRO A 59 -3.27 -11.61 26.27
C PRO A 59 -3.16 -11.96 27.76
N ARG A 60 -1.93 -11.89 28.30
CA ARG A 60 -1.62 -12.01 29.72
C ARG A 60 -0.48 -11.04 30.07
N GLY A 61 -0.85 -9.88 30.61
CA GLY A 61 0.11 -8.82 30.94
C GLY A 61 0.79 -8.29 29.68
N ASN A 62 2.10 -8.45 29.58
CA ASN A 62 2.92 -8.07 28.43
C ASN A 62 3.20 -9.25 27.47
N SER A 63 2.49 -10.36 27.63
CA SER A 63 2.63 -11.53 26.78
C SER A 63 1.31 -11.88 26.12
N VAL A 64 1.36 -12.57 24.98
CA VAL A 64 0.20 -13.14 24.30
C VAL A 64 0.46 -14.60 23.99
N ALA A 65 -0.43 -15.48 24.41
CA ALA A 65 -0.44 -16.88 24.05
C ALA A 65 -1.28 -17.05 22.78
N ILE A 66 -0.71 -17.66 21.74
CA ILE A 66 -1.37 -17.87 20.46
C ILE A 66 -1.43 -19.36 20.17
N SER A 67 -2.63 -19.85 19.85
CA SER A 67 -2.87 -21.24 19.46
C SER A 67 -3.71 -21.37 18.19
N GLY A 68 -3.47 -22.43 17.41
CA GLY A 68 -4.17 -22.69 16.15
C GLY A 68 -3.31 -23.52 15.20
N GLU A 69 -3.60 -23.44 13.90
CA GLU A 69 -2.79 -24.10 12.87
C GLU A 69 -1.36 -23.52 12.82
N VAL A 70 -0.34 -24.34 12.55
CA VAL A 70 1.07 -23.92 12.49
C VAL A 70 1.28 -22.74 11.53
N THR A 71 0.66 -22.76 10.35
CA THR A 71 0.78 -21.68 9.36
C THR A 71 0.18 -20.38 9.90
N ALA A 72 -1.08 -20.43 10.34
CA ALA A 72 -1.81 -19.28 10.84
C ALA A 72 -1.16 -18.65 12.09
N THR A 73 -0.68 -19.49 13.01
CA THR A 73 0.01 -19.02 14.21
C THR A 73 1.36 -18.38 13.84
N ASN A 74 2.14 -18.92 12.90
CA ASN A 74 3.36 -18.26 12.41
C ASN A 74 3.07 -16.93 11.70
N GLN A 75 1.98 -16.82 10.94
CA GLN A 75 1.54 -15.56 10.35
C GLN A 75 1.19 -14.52 11.42
N ALA A 76 0.44 -14.92 12.45
CA ALA A 76 0.11 -14.06 13.60
C ALA A 76 1.38 -13.57 14.31
N ARG A 77 2.35 -14.47 14.49
CA ARG A 77 3.66 -14.16 15.07
C ARG A 77 4.38 -13.07 14.27
N ARG A 78 4.48 -13.23 12.95
CA ARG A 78 5.17 -12.26 12.08
C ARG A 78 4.48 -10.90 12.09
N ALA A 79 3.15 -10.88 12.05
CA ALA A 79 2.38 -9.64 12.12
C ALA A 79 2.63 -8.90 13.45
N LEU A 80 2.57 -9.60 14.58
CA LEU A 80 2.82 -9.01 15.90
C LEU A 80 4.26 -8.55 16.08
N ASP A 81 5.25 -9.37 15.70
CA ASP A 81 6.68 -9.00 15.75
C ASP A 81 6.95 -7.73 14.90
N TYR A 82 6.33 -7.63 13.72
CA TYR A 82 6.45 -6.46 12.84
C TYR A 82 5.85 -5.19 13.46
N LEU A 83 4.61 -5.28 13.94
CA LEU A 83 3.91 -4.14 14.54
C LEU A 83 4.61 -3.68 15.83
N TYR A 84 5.11 -4.62 16.64
CA TYR A 84 5.90 -4.31 17.83
C TYR A 84 7.18 -3.55 17.46
N GLY A 85 7.90 -4.00 16.43
CA GLY A 85 9.08 -3.31 15.93
C GLY A 85 8.80 -1.89 15.42
N ARG A 86 7.59 -1.60 14.91
CA ARG A 86 7.17 -0.24 14.56
C ARG A 86 6.95 0.64 15.78
N LEU A 87 6.29 0.12 16.81
CA LEU A 87 6.08 0.85 18.08
C LEU A 87 7.42 1.20 18.74
N GLN A 88 8.38 0.26 18.73
CA GLN A 88 9.74 0.51 19.23
C GLN A 88 10.47 1.64 18.49
N LYS A 89 10.14 1.90 17.22
CA LYS A 89 10.67 3.00 16.42
C LYS A 89 9.90 4.32 16.59
N GLY A 90 8.92 4.36 17.50
CA GLY A 90 8.11 5.55 17.77
C GLY A 90 6.95 5.78 16.80
N SER A 91 6.61 4.81 15.95
CA SER A 91 5.40 4.87 15.13
C SER A 91 4.16 4.53 15.95
N SER A 92 2.99 5.04 15.56
CA SER A 92 1.70 4.54 16.02
C SER A 92 1.28 3.28 15.24
N VAL A 93 0.34 2.51 15.80
CA VAL A 93 -0.32 1.38 15.14
C VAL A 93 -1.81 1.64 15.08
N GLU A 94 -2.35 1.77 13.87
CA GLU A 94 -3.78 1.87 13.62
C GLU A 94 -4.35 0.52 13.16
N THR A 95 -5.68 0.35 13.23
CA THR A 95 -6.36 -0.86 12.74
C THR A 95 -5.98 -1.20 11.30
N SER A 96 -5.80 -0.18 10.45
CA SER A 96 -5.40 -0.36 9.05
C SER A 96 -3.97 -0.87 8.88
N ASP A 97 -3.07 -0.58 9.83
CA ASP A 97 -1.72 -1.14 9.88
C ASP A 97 -1.75 -2.62 10.27
N VAL A 98 -2.63 -2.99 11.21
CA VAL A 98 -2.81 -4.38 11.65
C VAL A 98 -3.31 -5.23 10.47
N GLU A 99 -4.33 -4.77 9.74
CA GLU A 99 -4.80 -5.46 8.54
C GLU A 99 -3.70 -5.61 7.47
N GLY A 100 -2.88 -4.56 7.28
CA GLY A 100 -1.74 -4.60 6.37
C GLY A 100 -0.70 -5.64 6.79
N ALA A 101 -0.34 -5.66 8.07
CA ALA A 101 0.60 -6.63 8.62
C ALA A 101 0.12 -8.08 8.46
N ILE A 102 -1.18 -8.33 8.69
CA ILE A 102 -1.80 -9.65 8.46
C ILE A 102 -1.70 -10.03 6.97
N ARG A 103 -2.13 -9.17 6.04
CA ARG A 103 -2.06 -9.44 4.59
C ARG A 103 -0.64 -9.78 4.15
N MET A 104 0.33 -9.03 4.64
CA MET A 104 1.73 -9.23 4.31
C MET A 104 2.31 -10.51 4.92
N ALA A 105 1.92 -10.86 6.14
CA ALA A 105 2.34 -12.11 6.78
C ALA A 105 1.83 -13.34 6.03
N VAL A 106 0.57 -13.30 5.56
CA VAL A 106 -0.03 -14.35 4.74
C VAL A 106 0.71 -14.49 3.41
N ALA A 107 0.89 -13.39 2.68
CA ALA A 107 1.56 -13.40 1.38
C ALA A 107 3.04 -13.85 1.44
N ALA A 108 3.72 -13.63 2.57
CA ALA A 108 5.09 -14.09 2.76
C ALA A 108 5.19 -15.62 2.87
N ASP A 109 4.17 -16.30 3.41
CA ASP A 109 4.14 -17.76 3.46
C ASP A 109 3.78 -18.39 2.11
N ASP A 110 2.91 -17.76 1.32
CA ASP A 110 2.62 -18.22 -0.05
C ASP A 110 3.87 -18.28 -0.94
N GLN A 111 4.87 -17.44 -0.65
CA GLN A 111 6.16 -17.41 -1.35
C GLN A 111 7.19 -18.40 -0.81
N LEU A 112 7.01 -18.92 0.42
CA LEU A 112 7.93 -19.82 1.11
C LEU A 112 7.47 -21.29 0.98
N GLN A 113 7.31 -21.80 -0.25
CA GLN A 113 7.09 -23.24 -0.51
C GLN A 113 8.39 -24.07 -0.58
N LEU A 114 9.52 -23.55 -0.09
CA LEU A 114 10.78 -24.28 0.00
C LEU A 114 11.21 -24.45 1.47
N PRO A 115 11.50 -25.69 1.93
CA PRO A 115 11.86 -25.95 3.31
C PRO A 115 13.32 -25.57 3.52
N THR A 116 13.58 -24.28 3.73
CA THR A 116 14.85 -23.84 4.32
C THR A 116 14.59 -23.42 5.75
N MET A 117 15.19 -24.18 6.66
CA MET A 117 15.30 -23.91 8.10
C MET A 117 16.21 -22.69 8.34
N GLU A 118 15.97 -21.58 7.65
CA GLU A 118 16.66 -20.32 7.89
C GLU A 118 15.74 -19.38 8.67
N LYS A 119 16.33 -18.70 9.65
CA LYS A 119 15.69 -17.86 10.66
C LYS A 119 14.54 -17.05 10.07
N LYS A 120 13.30 -17.43 10.45
CA LYS A 120 12.06 -16.62 10.46
C LYS A 120 12.26 -15.24 9.84
N ALA A 121 12.09 -15.13 8.52
CA ALA A 121 12.26 -13.88 7.80
C ALA A 121 11.40 -12.81 8.49
N LYS A 122 12.06 -11.83 9.11
CA LYS A 122 11.35 -10.70 9.72
C LYS A 122 10.66 -9.95 8.59
N LEU A 123 9.37 -9.70 8.76
CA LEU A 123 8.61 -8.93 7.79
C LEU A 123 9.21 -7.51 7.71
N ASN A 124 9.79 -7.15 6.57
CA ASN A 124 10.42 -5.85 6.35
C ASN A 124 9.70 -5.11 5.22
N LEU A 125 8.60 -4.45 5.57
CA LEU A 125 7.76 -3.72 4.61
C LEU A 125 8.41 -2.41 4.21
N ALA A 126 8.33 -2.06 2.93
CA ALA A 126 8.73 -0.76 2.41
C ALA A 126 7.87 0.36 3.04
N GLN A 127 8.52 1.48 3.35
CA GLN A 127 7.89 2.61 4.03
C GLN A 127 8.35 3.93 3.42
N ILE A 128 7.43 4.87 3.32
CA ILE A 128 7.69 6.25 2.95
C ILE A 128 7.47 7.12 4.17
N SER A 129 8.53 7.72 4.69
CA SER A 129 8.45 8.73 5.75
C SER A 129 8.46 10.13 5.16
N THR A 130 7.46 10.93 5.55
CA THR A 130 7.42 12.39 5.38
C THR A 130 7.46 13.04 6.77
N ARG A 131 7.55 14.38 6.84
CA ARG A 131 7.46 15.09 8.13
C ARG A 131 6.13 14.90 8.85
N LYS A 132 5.03 14.71 8.10
CA LYS A 132 3.69 14.58 8.69
C LYS A 132 3.40 13.15 9.16
N LYS A 133 3.83 12.14 8.40
CA LYS A 133 3.57 10.73 8.74
C LYS A 133 4.49 9.74 8.03
N THR A 134 4.52 8.52 8.53
CA THR A 134 5.15 7.37 7.87
C THR A 134 4.08 6.45 7.30
N ILE A 135 4.14 6.21 5.99
CA ILE A 135 3.22 5.36 5.24
C ILE A 135 3.92 4.03 4.95
N ALA A 136 3.42 2.95 5.54
CA ALA A 136 3.90 1.60 5.24
C ALA A 136 3.06 0.95 4.14
N ALA A 137 3.69 0.12 3.31
CA ALA A 137 2.97 -0.76 2.40
C ALA A 137 1.98 -1.65 3.14
N ARG A 138 0.76 -1.79 2.60
CA ARG A 138 -0.32 -2.61 3.18
C ARG A 138 -0.65 -3.84 2.35
N THR A 139 -0.02 -3.97 1.18
CA THR A 139 -0.13 -5.12 0.27
C THR A 139 1.24 -5.41 -0.36
N PRO A 140 1.49 -6.65 -0.82
CA PRO A 140 2.74 -7.00 -1.49
C PRO A 140 3.00 -6.16 -2.73
N THR A 141 1.94 -5.82 -3.49
CA THR A 141 2.06 -4.97 -4.67
C THR A 141 2.41 -3.53 -4.31
N GLN A 142 1.89 -3.00 -3.20
CA GLN A 142 2.32 -1.69 -2.69
C GLN A 142 3.79 -1.71 -2.27
N ASP A 143 4.27 -2.77 -1.61
CA ASP A 143 5.68 -2.93 -1.25
C ASP A 143 6.56 -2.95 -2.51
N ALA A 144 6.20 -3.75 -3.50
CA ALA A 144 6.89 -3.80 -4.79
C ALA A 144 6.88 -2.45 -5.52
N TYR A 145 5.78 -1.70 -5.42
CA TYR A 145 5.64 -0.37 -6.00
C TYR A 145 6.58 0.64 -5.35
N ILE A 146 6.61 0.72 -4.01
CA ILE A 146 7.51 1.64 -3.30
C ILE A 146 8.97 1.33 -3.63
N ARG A 147 9.36 0.04 -3.66
CA ARG A 147 10.72 -0.35 -4.07
C ARG A 147 11.02 -0.03 -5.54
N ALA A 148 10.02 -0.09 -6.42
CA ALA A 148 10.18 0.32 -7.81
C ALA A 148 10.44 1.83 -7.93
N LEU A 149 9.75 2.65 -7.14
CA LEU A 149 9.95 4.11 -7.08
C LEU A 149 11.37 4.48 -6.64
N GLU A 150 11.98 3.69 -5.76
CA GLU A 150 13.36 3.89 -5.28
C GLU A 150 14.40 3.57 -6.35
N ARG A 151 14.23 2.48 -7.10
CA ARG A 151 15.26 1.90 -7.99
C ARG A 151 15.21 2.35 -9.45
N SER A 152 14.08 2.88 -9.91
CA SER A 152 13.85 3.18 -11.34
C SER A 152 13.60 4.68 -11.57
N GLU A 153 14.00 5.16 -12.75
CA GLU A 153 13.81 6.54 -13.17
C GLU A 153 12.38 6.77 -13.67
N LEU A 154 11.81 5.79 -14.38
CA LEU A 154 10.43 5.81 -14.86
C LEU A 154 9.64 4.65 -14.26
N VAL A 155 8.55 4.94 -13.57
CA VAL A 155 7.70 3.91 -12.95
C VAL A 155 6.25 4.06 -13.38
N PHE A 156 5.68 2.98 -13.93
CA PHE A 156 4.26 2.86 -14.19
C PHE A 156 3.58 2.13 -13.03
N GLY A 157 2.67 2.81 -12.32
CA GLY A 157 1.76 2.20 -11.36
C GLY A 157 0.37 2.09 -11.97
N VAL A 158 -0.04 0.89 -12.38
CA VAL A 158 -1.31 0.71 -13.11
C VAL A 158 -2.26 -0.24 -12.42
N GLY A 159 -3.55 0.06 -12.43
CA GLY A 159 -4.59 -0.80 -11.87
C GLY A 159 -5.72 -0.03 -11.19
N PRO A 160 -6.61 -0.74 -10.48
CA PRO A 160 -7.88 -0.19 -9.98
C PRO A 160 -7.77 1.04 -9.08
N ALA A 161 -8.86 1.80 -8.98
CA ALA A 161 -8.99 2.91 -8.04
C ALA A 161 -9.02 2.42 -6.58
N GLY A 162 -8.32 3.13 -5.70
CA GLY A 162 -8.22 2.77 -4.27
C GLY A 162 -7.10 1.78 -3.93
N THR A 163 -6.24 1.43 -4.89
CA THR A 163 -5.01 0.63 -4.67
C THR A 163 -3.85 1.43 -4.09
N GLY A 164 -3.97 2.77 -4.06
CA GLY A 164 -2.99 3.68 -3.48
C GLY A 164 -1.87 4.13 -4.43
N LYS A 165 -1.92 3.76 -5.72
CA LYS A 165 -0.90 4.10 -6.74
C LYS A 165 -0.48 5.59 -6.73
N THR A 166 -1.43 6.52 -6.92
CA THR A 166 -1.16 7.96 -6.96
C THR A 166 -0.75 8.49 -5.59
N TYR A 167 -1.38 8.00 -4.53
CA TYR A 167 -1.11 8.42 -3.16
C TYR A 167 0.33 8.09 -2.72
N LEU A 168 0.78 6.87 -3.00
CA LEU A 168 2.16 6.44 -2.71
C LEU A 168 3.18 7.18 -3.58
N ALA A 169 2.85 7.49 -4.83
CA ALA A 169 3.70 8.30 -5.70
C ALA A 169 3.90 9.72 -5.14
N VAL A 170 2.82 10.38 -4.72
CA VAL A 170 2.87 11.72 -4.11
C VAL A 170 3.61 11.69 -2.77
N ALA A 171 3.40 10.66 -1.94
CA ALA A 171 4.14 10.46 -0.71
C ALA A 171 5.64 10.35 -0.96
N TYR A 172 6.04 9.55 -1.95
CA TYR A 172 7.43 9.38 -2.33
C TYR A 172 8.06 10.68 -2.85
N ALA A 173 7.33 11.42 -3.70
CA ALA A 173 7.76 12.72 -4.18
C ALA A 173 8.00 13.72 -3.04
N ALA A 174 7.05 13.80 -2.09
CA ALA A 174 7.17 14.65 -0.90
C ALA A 174 8.39 14.26 -0.05
N GLN A 175 8.64 12.95 0.15
CA GLN A 175 9.82 12.48 0.86
C GLN A 175 11.12 12.94 0.18
N LEU A 176 11.24 12.80 -1.14
CA LEU A 176 12.45 13.20 -1.86
C LEU A 176 12.67 14.72 -1.78
N LEU A 177 11.61 15.51 -1.90
CA LEU A 177 11.68 16.97 -1.77
C LEU A 177 12.13 17.38 -0.36
N GLU A 178 11.53 16.78 0.68
CA GLU A 178 11.89 17.10 2.07
C GLU A 178 13.33 16.70 2.44
N ARG A 179 13.88 15.69 1.79
CA ARG A 179 15.29 15.26 1.93
C ARG A 179 16.26 16.07 1.07
N GLY A 180 15.78 16.98 0.22
CA GLY A 180 16.60 17.72 -0.73
C GLY A 180 17.21 16.84 -1.83
N ALA A 181 16.62 15.65 -2.09
CA ALA A 181 17.06 14.77 -3.16
C ALA A 181 16.55 15.22 -4.54
N VAL A 182 15.52 16.06 -4.56
CA VAL A 182 15.01 16.76 -5.73
C VAL A 182 14.67 18.20 -5.34
N ASP A 183 14.70 19.09 -6.33
CA ASP A 183 14.41 20.51 -6.13
C ASP A 183 12.92 20.82 -6.28
N ARG A 184 12.19 20.00 -7.05
CA ARG A 184 10.79 20.28 -7.44
C ARG A 184 9.92 19.03 -7.52
N ILE A 185 8.62 19.23 -7.31
CA ILE A 185 7.57 18.25 -7.59
C ILE A 185 6.64 18.85 -8.66
N ILE A 186 6.35 18.08 -9.70
CA ILE A 186 5.40 18.47 -10.75
C ILE A 186 4.31 17.41 -10.81
N LEU A 187 3.08 17.79 -10.48
CA LEU A 187 1.91 16.92 -10.54
C LEU A 187 1.05 17.36 -11.73
N SER A 188 0.75 16.40 -12.61
CA SER A 188 0.00 16.64 -13.83
C SER A 188 -1.12 15.63 -14.00
N ARG A 189 -2.23 16.09 -14.56
CA ARG A 189 -3.38 15.27 -14.96
C ARG A 189 -3.85 15.69 -16.35
N PRO A 190 -4.22 14.77 -17.26
CA PRO A 190 -4.84 15.15 -18.52
C PRO A 190 -6.22 15.76 -18.24
N ALA A 191 -6.56 16.83 -18.96
CA ALA A 191 -7.92 17.33 -18.95
C ALA A 191 -8.79 16.38 -19.78
N VAL A 192 -9.77 15.74 -19.15
CA VAL A 192 -10.80 14.96 -19.84
C VAL A 192 -12.16 15.46 -19.42
N GLU A 193 -13.01 15.68 -20.42
CA GLU A 193 -14.41 16.06 -20.24
C GLU A 193 -15.22 14.83 -19.80
N ALA A 194 -15.05 14.42 -18.55
CA ALA A 194 -15.88 13.39 -17.96
C ALA A 194 -17.22 14.02 -17.54
N GLY A 195 -18.20 13.98 -18.45
CA GLY A 195 -19.61 14.26 -18.15
C GLY A 195 -20.06 15.72 -18.26
N GLU A 196 -19.21 16.70 -17.95
CA GLU A 196 -19.48 18.14 -18.14
C GLU A 196 -18.42 18.75 -19.08
N ARG A 197 -18.83 19.54 -20.08
CA ARG A 197 -17.86 20.23 -20.94
C ARG A 197 -17.15 21.28 -20.11
N LEU A 198 -15.82 21.27 -20.13
CA LEU A 198 -14.96 22.21 -19.39
C LEU A 198 -15.34 23.67 -19.70
N GLY A 199 -15.95 23.94 -20.86
CA GLY A 199 -16.47 25.24 -21.26
C GLY A 199 -17.59 25.83 -20.39
N PHE A 200 -18.32 25.05 -19.59
CA PHE A 200 -19.48 25.52 -18.82
C PHE A 200 -19.18 25.96 -17.38
N LEU A 201 -18.01 25.63 -16.83
CA LEU A 201 -17.63 26.12 -15.50
C LEU A 201 -17.36 27.64 -15.60
N PRO A 202 -17.94 28.49 -14.73
CA PRO A 202 -17.61 29.92 -14.68
C PRO A 202 -16.18 30.12 -14.19
N GLY A 203 -15.53 31.21 -14.60
CA GLY A 203 -14.17 31.56 -14.16
C GLY A 203 -13.10 31.49 -15.26
N ASP A 204 -11.86 31.79 -14.86
CA ASP A 204 -10.68 31.68 -15.74
C ASP A 204 -10.31 30.21 -16.02
N MET A 205 -9.43 29.96 -17.00
CA MET A 205 -9.07 28.59 -17.38
C MET A 205 -8.44 27.78 -16.23
N LYS A 206 -7.87 28.44 -15.22
CA LYS A 206 -7.29 27.79 -14.05
C LYS A 206 -8.38 27.35 -13.08
N GLU A 207 -9.35 28.23 -12.79
CA GLU A 207 -10.51 27.95 -11.95
C GLU A 207 -11.36 26.78 -12.48
N LYS A 208 -11.46 26.63 -13.80
CA LYS A 208 -12.20 25.51 -14.42
C LYS A 208 -11.51 24.16 -14.30
N VAL A 209 -10.18 24.12 -14.17
CA VAL A 209 -9.41 22.86 -14.13
C VAL A 209 -9.07 22.44 -12.69
N ASP A 210 -9.13 23.38 -11.75
CA ASP A 210 -8.81 23.16 -10.34
C ASP A 210 -9.61 22.01 -9.68
N PRO A 211 -10.92 21.80 -9.96
CA PRO A 211 -11.66 20.65 -9.41
C PRO A 211 -11.06 19.30 -9.79
N TYR A 212 -10.53 19.15 -11.01
CA TYR A 212 -9.89 17.90 -11.47
C TYR A 212 -8.52 17.68 -10.85
N LEU A 213 -7.86 18.75 -10.40
CA LEU A 213 -6.55 18.68 -9.76
C LEU A 213 -6.67 18.53 -8.24
N ARG A 214 -7.86 18.77 -7.67
CA ARG A 214 -8.12 18.73 -6.21
C ARG A 214 -7.60 17.46 -5.51
N PRO A 215 -7.77 16.23 -6.04
CA PRO A 215 -7.22 15.04 -5.38
C PRO A 215 -5.70 15.06 -5.20
N LEU A 216 -4.97 15.75 -6.09
CA LEU A 216 -3.51 15.90 -5.98
C LEU A 216 -3.12 16.89 -4.88
N TYR A 217 -3.90 17.96 -4.70
CA TYR A 217 -3.73 18.87 -3.56
C TYR A 217 -3.98 18.15 -2.24
N ASP A 218 -5.10 17.42 -2.14
CA ASP A 218 -5.46 16.72 -0.91
C ASP A 218 -4.39 15.68 -0.55
N ALA A 219 -3.84 14.95 -1.53
CA ALA A 219 -2.72 14.04 -1.32
C ALA A 219 -1.47 14.76 -0.78
N LEU A 220 -1.12 15.95 -1.28
CA LEU A 220 0.02 16.73 -0.77
C LEU A 220 -0.20 17.23 0.66
N TYR A 221 -1.39 17.77 0.97
CA TYR A 221 -1.74 18.19 2.33
C TYR A 221 -1.72 17.03 3.33
N ASP A 222 -1.88 15.81 2.84
CA ASP A 222 -1.74 14.58 3.61
C ASP A 222 -0.29 14.21 3.93
N MET A 223 0.67 14.70 3.15
CA MET A 223 2.11 14.41 3.28
C MET A 223 2.89 15.50 4.00
N MET A 224 2.47 16.75 3.84
CA MET A 224 3.21 17.93 4.27
C MET A 224 2.31 18.88 5.08
N PRO A 225 2.87 19.68 6.02
CA PRO A 225 2.14 20.76 6.67
C PRO A 225 1.57 21.76 5.65
N GLY A 226 0.33 22.22 5.85
CA GLY A 226 -0.39 23.02 4.85
C GLY A 226 0.29 24.34 4.51
N ASP A 227 0.83 25.03 5.51
CA ASP A 227 1.61 26.27 5.32
C ASP A 227 2.85 26.05 4.43
N LYS A 228 3.47 24.87 4.51
CA LYS A 228 4.61 24.51 3.66
C LYS A 228 4.18 24.18 2.24
N VAL A 229 3.07 23.47 2.07
CA VAL A 229 2.50 23.16 0.75
C VAL A 229 2.19 24.46 0.01
N GLU A 230 1.47 25.39 0.66
CA GLU A 230 1.12 26.69 0.06
C GLU A 230 2.36 27.48 -0.35
N ARG A 231 3.35 27.63 0.55
CA ARG A 231 4.61 28.32 0.23
C ARG A 231 5.35 27.67 -0.92
N ALA A 232 5.43 26.34 -0.95
CA ALA A 232 6.12 25.61 -2.01
C ALA A 232 5.40 25.77 -3.36
N ILE A 233 4.06 25.83 -3.36
CA ILE A 233 3.27 26.12 -4.56
C ILE A 233 3.52 27.55 -5.04
N THR A 234 3.44 28.54 -4.14
CA THR A 234 3.70 29.95 -4.50
C THR A 234 5.13 30.16 -5.03
N ALA A 235 6.11 29.44 -4.48
CA ALA A 235 7.51 29.50 -4.92
C ALA A 235 7.79 28.71 -6.21
N GLY A 236 6.82 27.95 -6.76
CA GLY A 236 7.04 27.09 -7.92
C GLY A 236 7.88 25.84 -7.63
N VAL A 237 8.10 25.51 -6.35
CA VAL A 237 8.76 24.28 -5.92
C VAL A 237 7.83 23.08 -6.12
N ILE A 238 6.53 23.27 -5.85
CA ILE A 238 5.49 22.30 -6.16
C ILE A 238 4.59 22.92 -7.24
N GLU A 239 4.52 22.28 -8.39
CA GLU A 239 3.67 22.70 -9.50
C GLU A 239 2.55 21.68 -9.69
N ILE A 240 1.30 22.14 -9.74
CA ILE A 240 0.13 21.31 -10.04
C ILE A 240 -0.51 21.92 -11.28
N ALA A 241 -0.42 21.23 -12.41
CA ALA A 241 -0.79 21.81 -13.70
C ALA A 241 -1.38 20.78 -14.67
N PRO A 242 -2.23 21.20 -15.62
CA PRO A 242 -2.72 20.33 -16.68
C PRO A 242 -1.58 19.82 -17.58
N LEU A 243 -1.76 18.63 -18.17
CA LEU A 243 -0.75 18.00 -19.05
C LEU A 243 -0.23 18.90 -20.19
N ALA A 244 -1.07 19.80 -20.71
CA ALA A 244 -0.69 20.73 -21.77
C ALA A 244 0.50 21.64 -21.39
N PHE A 245 0.67 21.95 -20.10
CA PHE A 245 1.74 22.81 -19.59
C PHE A 245 3.11 22.12 -19.58
N MET A 246 3.16 20.81 -19.86
CA MET A 246 4.43 20.08 -19.93
C MET A 246 5.16 20.30 -21.26
N ARG A 247 4.47 20.83 -22.28
CA ARG A 247 5.02 21.01 -23.62
C ARG A 247 6.22 21.96 -23.61
N GLY A 248 7.31 21.55 -24.26
CA GLY A 248 8.52 22.37 -24.41
C GLY A 248 9.39 22.47 -23.14
N ARG A 249 9.06 21.72 -22.08
CA ARG A 249 9.85 21.71 -20.85
C ARG A 249 10.90 20.59 -20.86
N THR A 250 11.94 20.78 -20.06
CA THR A 250 12.87 19.72 -19.64
C THR A 250 12.85 19.69 -18.13
N LEU A 251 12.51 18.54 -17.55
CA LEU A 251 12.16 18.39 -16.14
C LEU A 251 13.26 17.60 -15.41
N GLY A 252 14.38 18.29 -15.15
CA GLY A 252 15.50 17.79 -14.36
C GLY A 252 15.40 18.16 -12.87
N ASN A 253 16.12 17.40 -12.04
CA ASN A 253 16.12 17.49 -10.57
C ASN A 253 14.71 17.57 -9.97
N ALA A 254 13.77 16.82 -10.53
CA ALA A 254 12.36 16.90 -10.17
C ALA A 254 11.70 15.51 -10.15
N VAL A 255 10.69 15.34 -9.30
CA VAL A 255 9.74 14.23 -9.43
C VAL A 255 8.54 14.72 -10.22
N VAL A 256 8.25 14.07 -11.34
CA VAL A 256 7.14 14.39 -12.23
C VAL A 256 6.12 13.25 -12.18
N ILE A 257 4.89 13.56 -11.79
CA ILE A 257 3.81 12.58 -11.67
C ILE A 257 2.73 12.91 -12.71
N LEU A 258 2.40 11.94 -13.57
CA LEU A 258 1.23 11.99 -14.43
C LEU A 258 0.15 11.06 -13.89
N ASP A 259 -0.91 11.63 -13.35
CA ASP A 259 -2.07 10.89 -12.85
C ASP A 259 -3.17 10.76 -13.91
N GLU A 260 -4.03 9.75 -13.76
CA GLU A 260 -5.02 9.32 -14.76
C GLU A 260 -4.45 9.19 -16.18
N ALA A 261 -3.28 8.57 -16.31
CA ALA A 261 -2.59 8.46 -17.57
C ALA A 261 -3.36 7.68 -18.66
N GLN A 262 -4.34 6.85 -18.28
CA GLN A 262 -5.20 6.15 -19.24
C GLN A 262 -5.96 7.10 -20.17
N ASN A 263 -6.15 8.32 -19.70
CA ASN A 263 -6.83 9.43 -20.35
C ASN A 263 -5.91 10.31 -21.19
N THR A 264 -4.72 9.81 -21.52
CA THR A 264 -3.82 10.44 -22.49
C THR A 264 -3.91 9.77 -23.86
N THR A 265 -3.73 10.54 -24.93
CA THR A 265 -3.47 10.01 -26.26
C THR A 265 -2.01 9.56 -26.41
N THR A 266 -1.72 8.74 -27.44
CA THR A 266 -0.36 8.37 -27.84
C THR A 266 0.58 9.57 -27.92
N MET A 267 0.14 10.65 -28.58
CA MET A 267 0.95 11.84 -28.78
C MET A 267 1.23 12.57 -27.46
N GLN A 268 0.24 12.66 -26.58
CA GLN A 268 0.39 13.27 -25.27
C GLN A 268 1.33 12.46 -24.36
N MET A 269 1.20 11.13 -24.34
CA MET A 269 2.09 10.26 -23.58
C MET A 269 3.53 10.38 -24.07
N LYS A 270 3.76 10.30 -25.39
CA LYS A 270 5.11 10.50 -25.97
C LYS A 270 5.66 11.89 -25.67
N MET A 271 4.82 12.93 -25.76
CA MET A 271 5.21 14.29 -25.41
C MET A 271 5.69 14.38 -23.96
N PHE A 272 4.92 13.79 -23.03
CA PHE A 272 5.22 13.79 -21.60
C PHE A 272 6.48 13.02 -21.24
N LEU A 273 6.61 11.77 -21.69
CA LEU A 273 7.75 10.90 -21.38
C LEU A 273 9.08 11.49 -21.85
N THR A 274 9.06 12.22 -22.97
CA THR A 274 10.25 12.90 -23.51
C THR A 274 10.59 14.22 -22.82
N ARG A 275 9.89 14.60 -21.73
CA ARG A 275 10.25 15.77 -20.90
C ARG A 275 11.18 15.41 -19.74
N LEU A 276 11.41 14.13 -19.45
CA LEU A 276 12.31 13.70 -18.38
C LEU A 276 13.71 14.28 -18.60
N GLY A 277 14.23 15.01 -17.61
CA GLY A 277 15.57 15.59 -17.63
C GLY A 277 16.52 14.88 -16.67
N GLU A 278 17.77 15.36 -16.62
CA GLU A 278 18.81 14.82 -15.73
C GLU A 278 18.38 14.82 -14.26
N ASN A 279 18.71 13.73 -13.54
CA ASN A 279 18.29 13.47 -12.15
C ASN A 279 16.77 13.58 -11.93
N GLY A 280 15.98 13.56 -13.00
CA GLY A 280 14.53 13.52 -12.92
C GLY A 280 14.05 12.12 -12.55
N ARG A 281 12.89 12.06 -11.91
CA ARG A 281 12.13 10.82 -11.75
C ARG A 281 10.73 11.04 -12.28
N MET A 282 10.21 10.08 -13.03
CA MET A 282 8.88 10.17 -13.62
C MET A 282 8.02 9.00 -13.15
N ILE A 283 6.82 9.32 -12.71
CA ILE A 283 5.86 8.34 -12.22
C ILE A 283 4.57 8.53 -13.01
N VAL A 284 4.09 7.46 -13.63
CA VAL A 284 2.87 7.45 -14.43
C VAL A 284 1.86 6.54 -13.75
N THR A 285 0.74 7.09 -13.31
CA THR A 285 -0.34 6.36 -12.65
C THR A 285 -1.61 6.37 -13.49
N GLY A 286 -2.31 5.24 -13.54
CA GLY A 286 -3.58 5.16 -14.28
C GLY A 286 -4.25 3.80 -14.18
N ASP A 287 -5.44 3.70 -14.72
CA ASP A 287 -6.20 2.44 -14.81
C ASP A 287 -6.56 2.16 -16.27
N PRO A 288 -5.89 1.20 -16.94
CA PRO A 288 -6.20 0.83 -18.32
C PRO A 288 -7.65 0.41 -18.58
N SER A 289 -8.41 0.05 -17.55
CA SER A 289 -9.83 -0.32 -17.67
C SER A 289 -10.78 0.88 -17.65
N GLN A 290 -10.33 2.07 -17.26
CA GLN A 290 -11.15 3.29 -17.09
C GLN A 290 -10.77 4.36 -18.11
N VAL A 291 -10.75 4.02 -19.41
CA VAL A 291 -10.41 4.94 -20.48
C VAL A 291 -11.63 5.80 -20.84
N ASP A 292 -11.54 7.10 -20.56
CA ASP A 292 -12.59 8.10 -20.83
C ASP A 292 -12.35 8.85 -22.15
N LEU A 293 -11.46 8.36 -23.01
CA LEU A 293 -11.15 8.98 -24.29
C LEU A 293 -12.31 8.80 -25.30
N PRO A 294 -12.48 9.73 -26.26
CA PRO A 294 -13.46 9.57 -27.33
C PRO A 294 -13.28 8.25 -28.07
N ARG A 295 -14.41 7.61 -28.43
CA ARG A 295 -14.43 6.31 -29.14
C ARG A 295 -13.50 6.34 -30.36
N GLY A 296 -12.67 5.29 -30.49
CA GLY A 296 -11.68 5.15 -31.56
C GLY A 296 -10.32 5.77 -31.25
N THR A 297 -10.18 6.54 -30.16
CA THR A 297 -8.89 7.09 -29.72
C THR A 297 -8.11 6.03 -28.94
N LYS A 298 -6.87 5.75 -29.34
CA LYS A 298 -5.98 4.85 -28.62
C LYS A 298 -5.43 5.53 -27.36
N SER A 299 -5.49 4.84 -26.23
CA SER A 299 -4.86 5.30 -24.98
C SER A 299 -3.34 5.21 -25.08
N GLY A 300 -2.68 6.33 -24.80
CA GLY A 300 -1.23 6.46 -24.75
C GLY A 300 -0.61 5.64 -23.62
N LEU A 301 -1.30 5.49 -22.48
CA LEU A 301 -0.84 4.61 -21.40
C LEU A 301 -0.78 3.16 -21.87
N VAL A 302 -1.86 2.63 -22.45
CA VAL A 302 -1.94 1.23 -22.91
C VAL A 302 -0.82 0.94 -23.91
N GLU A 303 -0.59 1.87 -24.83
CA GLU A 303 0.49 1.75 -25.81
C GLU A 303 1.89 1.85 -25.18
N ALA A 304 2.13 2.80 -24.28
CA ALA A 304 3.42 2.94 -23.61
C ALA A 304 3.79 1.69 -22.81
N LEU A 305 2.83 1.05 -22.14
CA LEU A 305 3.05 -0.22 -21.42
C LEU A 305 3.52 -1.35 -22.34
N GLN A 306 3.16 -1.34 -23.63
CA GLN A 306 3.59 -2.32 -24.62
C GLN A 306 4.95 -1.96 -25.20
N ILE A 307 5.17 -0.69 -25.55
CA ILE A 307 6.38 -0.21 -26.22
C ILE A 307 7.58 -0.21 -25.26
N LEU A 308 7.38 0.18 -24.00
CA LEU A 308 8.47 0.43 -23.05
C LEU A 308 8.82 -0.78 -22.18
N LYS A 309 8.29 -1.96 -22.49
CA LYS A 309 8.43 -3.17 -21.67
C LYS A 309 9.89 -3.61 -21.44
N ASP A 310 10.76 -3.36 -22.42
CA ASP A 310 12.17 -3.79 -22.43
C ASP A 310 13.14 -2.60 -22.29
N VAL A 311 12.64 -1.41 -21.96
CA VAL A 311 13.48 -0.20 -21.82
C VAL A 311 14.12 -0.20 -20.44
N GLU A 312 15.45 -0.08 -20.40
CA GLU A 312 16.22 0.03 -19.16
C GLU A 312 15.75 1.24 -18.33
N GLY A 313 15.76 1.09 -16.99
CA GLY A 313 15.31 2.15 -16.08
C GLY A 313 13.79 2.29 -15.95
N VAL A 314 13.01 1.51 -16.72
CA VAL A 314 11.54 1.47 -16.64
C VAL A 314 11.06 0.31 -15.77
N SER A 315 10.25 0.61 -14.75
CA SER A 315 9.53 -0.40 -13.96
C SER A 315 8.02 -0.30 -14.20
N VAL A 316 7.34 -1.44 -14.32
CA VAL A 316 5.87 -1.49 -14.38
C VAL A 316 5.33 -2.34 -13.23
N VAL A 317 4.50 -1.75 -12.39
CA VAL A 317 3.81 -2.42 -11.29
C VAL A 317 2.30 -2.42 -11.54
N ARG A 318 1.71 -3.62 -11.52
CA ARG A 318 0.30 -3.86 -11.84
C ARG A 318 -0.46 -4.23 -10.57
N PHE A 319 -1.29 -3.30 -10.10
CA PHE A 319 -2.24 -3.50 -9.01
C PHE A 319 -3.48 -4.24 -9.50
N LYS A 320 -4.07 -5.02 -8.60
CA LYS A 320 -5.32 -5.75 -8.81
C LYS A 320 -6.38 -5.34 -7.79
N ASP A 321 -7.61 -5.84 -7.92
CA ASP A 321 -8.69 -5.54 -6.97
C ASP A 321 -8.36 -5.99 -5.54
N VAL A 322 -7.60 -7.08 -5.39
CA VAL A 322 -7.10 -7.56 -4.10
C VAL A 322 -6.16 -6.56 -3.40
N ASP A 323 -5.59 -5.61 -4.14
CA ASP A 323 -4.73 -4.56 -3.60
C ASP A 323 -5.51 -3.32 -3.13
N VAL A 324 -6.82 -3.29 -3.32
CA VAL A 324 -7.66 -2.16 -2.92
C VAL A 324 -7.77 -2.11 -1.40
N VAL A 325 -7.20 -1.07 -0.80
CA VAL A 325 -7.25 -0.84 0.65
C VAL A 325 -8.17 0.33 0.92
N ARG A 326 -9.45 0.02 1.15
CA ARG A 326 -10.48 0.99 1.51
C ARG A 326 -10.92 0.81 2.96
N HIS A 327 -11.55 1.85 3.50
CA HIS A 327 -12.18 1.77 4.81
C HIS A 327 -13.22 0.63 4.84
N PRO A 328 -13.35 -0.15 5.93
CA PRO A 328 -14.27 -1.30 6.00
C PRO A 328 -15.73 -0.94 5.68
N MET A 329 -16.19 0.26 6.05
CA MET A 329 -17.52 0.75 5.64
C MET A 329 -17.66 0.86 4.12
N VAL A 330 -16.67 1.43 3.44
CA VAL A 330 -16.71 1.61 1.98
C VAL A 330 -16.72 0.25 1.31
N ALA A 331 -15.91 -0.71 1.79
CA ALA A 331 -15.93 -2.08 1.28
C ALA A 331 -17.31 -2.75 1.45
N ARG A 332 -17.99 -2.55 2.60
CA ARG A 332 -19.35 -3.05 2.82
C ARG A 332 -20.38 -2.40 1.88
N ILE A 333 -20.27 -1.10 1.66
CA ILE A 333 -21.15 -0.36 0.72
C ILE A 333 -20.96 -0.90 -0.70
N VAL A 334 -19.72 -1.00 -1.19
CA VAL A 334 -19.44 -1.53 -2.54
C VAL A 334 -20.03 -2.92 -2.72
N ARG A 335 -19.81 -3.83 -1.77
CA ARG A 335 -20.38 -5.19 -1.82
C ARG A 335 -21.92 -5.19 -1.86
N ALA A 336 -22.56 -4.26 -1.15
CA ALA A 336 -24.02 -4.16 -1.16
C ALA A 336 -24.56 -3.73 -2.53
N TYR A 337 -23.89 -2.80 -3.22
CA TYR A 337 -24.25 -2.39 -4.58
C TYR A 337 -23.96 -3.49 -5.61
N GLU A 338 -22.80 -4.15 -5.52
CA GLU A 338 -22.42 -5.25 -6.42
C GLU A 338 -23.43 -6.40 -6.36
N ALA A 339 -23.90 -6.74 -5.14
CA ALA A 339 -24.91 -7.77 -4.94
C ALA A 339 -26.26 -7.44 -5.61
N GLN A 340 -26.60 -6.16 -5.76
CA GLN A 340 -27.83 -5.73 -6.45
C GLN A 340 -27.67 -5.77 -7.97
N THR A 341 -26.50 -5.38 -8.49
CA THR A 341 -26.21 -5.42 -9.94
C THR A 341 -25.97 -6.83 -10.49
N ALA A 342 -25.68 -7.81 -9.63
CA ALA A 342 -25.46 -9.21 -10.01
C ALA A 342 -26.75 -10.03 -10.11
N VAL A 343 -27.91 -9.48 -9.72
CA VAL A 343 -29.21 -10.10 -9.96
C VAL A 343 -29.62 -9.79 -11.40
N PRO A 344 -29.77 -10.79 -12.29
CA PRO A 344 -30.33 -10.56 -13.61
C PRO A 344 -31.73 -10.00 -13.45
N ASP A 345 -32.07 -9.03 -14.30
CA ASP A 345 -33.38 -8.40 -14.39
C ASP A 345 -34.45 -9.46 -14.75
N GLU A 346 -34.96 -10.18 -13.76
CA GLU A 346 -36.26 -10.82 -13.83
C GLU A 346 -37.27 -9.82 -13.28
N SER A 347 -38.09 -9.30 -14.20
CA SER A 347 -39.27 -8.44 -14.02
C SER A 347 -39.04 -6.93 -13.94
N LEU A 348 -39.29 -6.26 -15.08
CA LEU A 348 -40.23 -5.14 -15.19
C LEU A 348 -40.95 -5.18 -16.55
#